data_AF-C7LXQ3-F1
#
_entry.id   AF-C7LXQ3-F1
#
_cell.length_a   1.000
_cell.length_b   1.000
_cell.length_c   1.000
_cell.angle_alpha   90.00
_cell.angle_beta   90.00
_cell.angle_gamma   90.00
#
_symmetry.space_group_name_H-M   'P 1'
#
loop_
_entity.id
_entity.type
_entity.pdbx_description
1 polymer ?
#
loop_
_entity_poly.entity_id
_entity_poly.type
_entity_poly.pdbx_seq_one_letter_code
_entity_poly.pdbx_strand_id
1 'polypeptide(L)'
;MNDTSIIHPDVCSRCAVRGRTCCSVVSGDEEFCFPISIPEMNAIRSAGQGGDDSFVLVANTPGFVEQLGFLMPERDIEAAFPRQGSHWRLATTAQGECTFLGREGCLLDRSVRPIYCRLFPLWQFQGQLTWFTAAECLANEECGSLAAMIEAMNTSRTEVRGLFSEMCSKLGLEPDAKVKS
;
A
#
# COMPACT_ATOMS: atom_id res chain seq x y z
N MET A 1 -3.06 29.04 -19.09
CA MET A 1 -3.96 28.23 -18.25
C MET A 1 -3.24 26.91 -18.08
N ASN A 2 -2.47 26.78 -17.00
CA ASN A 2 -1.69 25.57 -16.74
C ASN A 2 -2.61 24.60 -16.03
N ASP A 3 -3.00 23.56 -16.77
CA ASP A 3 -3.63 22.36 -16.27
C ASP A 3 -2.58 21.57 -15.48
N THR A 4 -2.29 22.04 -14.26
CA THR A 4 -1.32 21.40 -13.36
C THR A 4 -2.00 20.16 -12.82
N SER A 5 -1.67 19.04 -13.46
CA SER A 5 -2.38 17.79 -13.37
C SER A 5 -2.48 17.27 -11.94
N ILE A 6 -3.73 17.14 -11.49
CA ILE A 6 -4.18 16.15 -10.52
C ILE A 6 -3.56 14.81 -10.94
N ILE A 7 -3.04 14.00 -10.01
CA ILE A 7 -2.73 12.59 -10.26
C ILE A 7 -4.04 11.92 -10.61
N HIS A 8 -4.32 11.91 -11.91
CA HIS A 8 -5.45 11.27 -12.52
C HIS A 8 -5.40 9.77 -12.17
N PRO A 9 -6.55 9.06 -12.14
CA PRO A 9 -6.60 7.60 -12.02
C PRO A 9 -5.59 6.86 -12.94
N ASP A 10 -5.14 7.53 -14.00
CA ASP A 10 -4.13 7.13 -14.98
C ASP A 10 -2.68 7.14 -14.45
N VAL A 11 -2.37 7.66 -13.26
CA VAL A 11 -0.98 7.56 -12.76
C VAL A 11 -0.61 6.10 -12.52
N CYS A 12 -1.56 5.27 -12.10
CA CYS A 12 -1.29 3.86 -11.87
C CYS A 12 -0.94 3.14 -13.17
N SER A 13 -1.57 3.49 -14.30
CA SER A 13 -1.19 2.95 -15.62
C SER A 13 0.15 3.50 -16.09
N ARG A 14 0.40 4.81 -15.93
CA ARG A 14 1.71 5.43 -16.24
C ARG A 14 2.84 4.82 -15.41
N CYS A 15 2.60 4.57 -14.13
CA CYS A 15 3.51 3.84 -13.25
C CYS A 15 3.68 2.40 -13.75
N ALA A 16 2.60 1.68 -14.06
CA ALA A 16 2.64 0.27 -14.43
C ALA A 16 3.46 0.01 -15.70
N VAL A 17 3.38 0.92 -16.68
CA VAL A 17 4.20 0.88 -17.91
C VAL A 17 5.71 0.94 -17.61
N ARG A 18 6.12 1.48 -16.45
CA ARG A 18 7.53 1.58 -16.05
C ARG A 18 8.07 0.34 -15.30
N GLY A 19 7.22 -0.64 -15.00
CA GLY A 19 7.64 -1.99 -14.59
C GLY A 19 8.01 -2.19 -13.11
N ARG A 20 8.03 -1.14 -12.27
CA ARG A 20 8.19 -1.27 -10.81
C ARG A 20 7.19 -0.38 -10.08
N THR A 21 6.07 -0.97 -9.67
CA THR A 21 4.99 -0.22 -8.99
C THR A 21 4.52 -0.95 -7.76
N CYS A 22 3.73 -0.28 -6.91
CA CYS A 22 3.01 -0.97 -5.84
C CYS A 22 2.07 -2.08 -6.34
N CYS A 23 1.75 -2.12 -7.65
CA CYS A 23 0.92 -3.13 -8.29
C CYS A 23 1.71 -4.15 -9.12
N SER A 24 3.04 -4.09 -9.17
CA SER A 24 3.89 -5.05 -9.87
C SER A 24 5.16 -5.30 -9.07
N VAL A 25 5.30 -6.52 -8.59
CA VAL A 25 6.47 -7.01 -7.85
C VAL A 25 7.36 -7.83 -8.77
N VAL A 26 8.63 -7.93 -8.42
CA VAL A 26 9.53 -8.90 -9.07
C VAL A 26 9.01 -10.30 -8.72
N SER A 27 8.92 -11.20 -9.71
CA SER A 27 8.51 -12.58 -9.45
C SER A 27 9.42 -13.22 -8.40
N GLY A 28 8.83 -13.76 -7.35
CA GLY A 28 9.53 -14.26 -6.16
C GLY A 28 9.46 -13.34 -4.93
N ASP A 29 9.18 -12.04 -5.12
CA ASP A 29 9.05 -11.06 -4.04
C ASP A 29 7.61 -10.95 -3.50
N GLU A 30 6.71 -11.88 -3.85
CA GLU A 30 5.31 -11.83 -3.43
C GLU A 30 5.13 -11.93 -1.91
N GLU A 31 6.12 -12.47 -1.19
CA GLU A 31 6.13 -12.50 0.27
C GLU A 31 6.21 -11.10 0.91
N PHE A 32 6.66 -10.10 0.15
CA PHE A 32 6.80 -8.72 0.59
C PHE A 32 5.62 -7.82 0.22
N CYS A 33 4.60 -8.37 -0.44
CA CYS A 33 3.36 -7.65 -0.71
C CYS A 33 2.72 -7.20 0.60
N PHE A 34 2.31 -5.93 0.66
CA PHE A 34 1.71 -5.37 1.87
C PHE A 34 0.41 -6.11 2.24
N PRO A 35 0.17 -6.41 3.53
CA PRO A 35 -0.99 -7.17 3.95
C PRO A 35 -2.29 -6.38 3.77
N ILE A 36 -3.40 -7.10 3.63
CA ILE A 36 -4.76 -6.56 3.64
C ILE A 36 -5.54 -7.12 4.83
N SER A 37 -6.43 -6.31 5.38
CA SER A 37 -7.29 -6.73 6.47
C SER A 37 -8.56 -7.43 5.97
N ILE A 38 -9.17 -8.27 6.82
CA ILE A 38 -10.47 -8.91 6.52
C ILE A 38 -11.56 -7.88 6.17
N PRO A 39 -11.70 -6.74 6.88
CA PRO A 39 -12.65 -5.70 6.49
C PRO A 39 -12.42 -5.14 5.08
N GLU A 40 -11.16 -4.98 4.63
CA GLU A 40 -10.86 -4.52 3.27
C GLU A 40 -11.23 -5.57 2.22
N MET A 41 -10.91 -6.84 2.46
CA MET A 41 -11.34 -7.94 1.59
C MET A 41 -12.86 -7.97 1.44
N ASN A 42 -13.58 -7.83 2.55
CA ASN A 42 -15.04 -7.82 2.55
C ASN A 42 -15.61 -6.61 1.80
N ALA A 43 -14.98 -5.43 1.90
CA ALA A 43 -15.39 -4.25 1.17
C ALA A 43 -15.26 -4.45 -0.36
N ILE A 44 -14.13 -5.00 -0.82
CA ILE A 44 -13.89 -5.31 -2.23
C ILE A 44 -14.92 -6.32 -2.76
N ARG A 45 -15.17 -7.41 -2.01
CA ARG A 45 -16.17 -8.41 -2.36
C ARG A 45 -17.59 -7.84 -2.40
N SER A 46 -17.97 -7.06 -1.39
CA SER A 46 -19.31 -6.47 -1.29
C SER A 46 -19.60 -5.46 -2.40
N ALA A 47 -18.56 -4.83 -2.96
CA ALA A 47 -18.68 -3.97 -4.14
C ALA A 47 -18.73 -4.75 -5.46
N GLY A 48 -18.62 -6.08 -5.43
CA GLY A 48 -18.59 -6.94 -6.62
C GLY A 48 -17.30 -6.84 -7.43
N GLN A 49 -16.21 -6.33 -6.82
CA GLN A 49 -14.95 -6.04 -7.50
C GLN A 49 -13.83 -7.03 -7.19
N GLY A 50 -14.10 -8.10 -6.43
CA GLY A 50 -13.13 -9.17 -6.18
C GLY A 50 -13.79 -10.52 -5.93
N GLY A 51 -13.10 -11.57 -6.36
CA GLY A 51 -13.49 -12.97 -6.20
C GLY A 51 -12.62 -13.72 -5.19
N ASP A 52 -12.77 -15.04 -5.13
CA ASP A 52 -11.98 -15.89 -4.23
C ASP A 52 -10.51 -16.02 -4.67
N ASP A 53 -10.23 -15.84 -5.96
CA ASP A 53 -8.89 -15.83 -6.55
C ASP A 53 -8.16 -14.48 -6.38
N SER A 54 -8.84 -13.47 -5.86
CA SER A 54 -8.30 -12.11 -5.71
C SER A 54 -7.43 -11.94 -4.47
N PHE A 55 -7.45 -12.92 -3.56
CA PHE A 55 -6.80 -12.86 -2.26
C PHE A 55 -6.06 -14.14 -1.96
N VAL A 56 -4.86 -14.03 -1.39
CA VAL A 56 -4.04 -15.18 -1.03
C VAL A 56 -3.71 -15.10 0.45
N LEU A 57 -3.96 -16.20 1.17
CA LEU A 57 -3.50 -16.39 2.53
C LEU A 57 -2.11 -17.02 2.50
N VAL A 58 -1.14 -16.34 3.09
CA VAL A 58 0.26 -16.78 3.11
C VAL A 58 0.78 -16.80 4.54
N ALA A 59 1.77 -17.67 4.82
CA ALA A 59 2.43 -17.70 6.11
C ALA A 59 3.25 -16.41 6.34
N ASN A 60 3.36 -15.98 7.59
CA ASN A 60 4.25 -14.89 7.97
C ASN A 60 5.70 -15.35 7.88
N THR A 61 6.43 -14.92 6.85
CA THR A 61 7.86 -15.23 6.73
C THR A 61 8.69 -14.31 7.63
N PRO A 62 9.91 -14.71 8.03
CA PRO A 62 10.81 -13.81 8.75
C PRO A 62 11.11 -12.51 7.99
N GLY A 63 11.30 -12.60 6.67
CA GLY A 63 11.56 -11.44 5.81
C GLY A 63 10.38 -10.48 5.75
N PHE A 64 9.16 -10.99 5.65
CA PHE A 64 7.93 -10.20 5.70
C PHE A 64 7.83 -9.39 7.01
N VAL A 65 8.00 -10.06 8.15
CA VAL A 65 7.92 -9.43 9.48
C VAL A 65 9.01 -8.38 9.65
N GLU A 66 10.24 -8.69 9.24
CA GLU A 66 11.37 -7.76 9.28
C GLU A 66 11.11 -6.51 8.40
N GLN A 67 10.63 -6.70 7.18
CA GLN A 67 10.31 -5.60 6.27
C GLN A 67 9.22 -4.69 6.84
N LEU A 68 8.15 -5.25 7.42
CA LEU A 68 7.13 -4.44 8.09
C LEU A 68 7.71 -3.66 9.28
N GLY A 69 8.66 -4.25 10.01
CA GLY A 69 9.40 -3.57 11.09
C GLY A 69 10.20 -2.37 10.58
N PHE A 70 10.84 -2.48 9.42
CA PHE A 70 11.51 -1.34 8.80
C PHE A 70 10.53 -0.25 8.33
N LEU A 71 9.36 -0.64 7.81
CA LEU A 71 8.36 0.31 7.31
C LEU A 71 7.64 1.04 8.45
N MET A 72 7.47 0.38 9.60
CA MET A 72 6.68 0.87 10.72
C MET A 72 7.37 0.55 12.06
N PRO A 73 8.53 1.15 12.34
CA PRO A 73 9.35 0.81 13.52
C PRO A 73 8.70 1.16 14.87
N GLU A 74 7.62 1.94 14.86
CA GLU A 74 6.86 2.32 16.06
C GLU A 74 5.70 1.36 16.37
N ARG A 75 5.57 0.26 15.64
CA ARG A 75 4.45 -0.70 15.75
C ARG A 75 4.93 -2.07 16.23
N ASP A 76 4.09 -2.74 17.01
CA ASP A 76 4.34 -4.12 17.44
C ASP A 76 3.99 -5.11 16.31
N ILE A 77 4.92 -5.26 15.37
CA ILE A 77 4.74 -6.12 14.19
C ILE A 77 4.61 -7.58 14.59
N GLU A 78 5.39 -8.06 15.56
CA GLU A 78 5.37 -9.47 15.96
C GLU A 78 4.05 -9.86 16.66
N ALA A 79 3.41 -8.92 17.37
CA ALA A 79 2.09 -9.15 17.94
C ALA A 79 1.00 -9.26 16.85
N ALA A 80 1.04 -8.38 15.84
CA ALA A 80 0.07 -8.39 14.75
C ALA A 80 0.28 -9.56 13.77
N PHE A 81 1.55 -9.88 13.49
CA PHE A 81 1.97 -10.88 12.51
C PHE A 81 2.94 -11.90 13.16
N PRO A 82 2.45 -12.77 14.05
CA PRO A 82 3.29 -13.77 14.71
C PRO A 82 3.88 -14.75 13.70
N ARG A 83 5.07 -15.28 13.96
CA ARG A 83 5.81 -16.19 13.05
C ARG A 83 5.05 -17.46 12.63
N GLN A 84 4.16 -17.98 13.48
CA GLN A 84 3.31 -19.14 13.17
C GLN A 84 1.95 -18.75 12.58
N GLY A 85 1.74 -17.44 12.37
CA GLY A 85 0.53 -16.88 11.80
C GLY A 85 0.57 -16.83 10.28
N SER A 86 -0.49 -16.24 9.74
CA SER A 86 -0.65 -15.98 8.32
C SER A 86 -1.28 -14.60 8.14
N HIS A 87 -1.13 -14.05 6.94
CA HIS A 87 -1.77 -12.80 6.55
C HIS A 87 -2.36 -12.93 5.15
N TRP A 88 -3.34 -12.08 4.88
CA TRP A 88 -3.90 -11.94 3.54
C TRP A 88 -3.12 -10.90 2.76
N ARG A 89 -2.94 -11.16 1.47
CA ARG A 89 -2.49 -10.16 0.49
C ARG A 89 -3.36 -10.22 -0.76
N LEU A 90 -3.27 -9.18 -1.58
CA LEU A 90 -3.80 -9.23 -2.94
C LEU A 90 -3.07 -10.30 -3.76
N ALA A 91 -3.82 -11.02 -4.59
CA ALA A 91 -3.26 -11.99 -5.51
C ALA A 91 -2.41 -11.32 -6.59
N THR A 92 -1.45 -12.09 -7.10
CA THR A 92 -0.55 -11.68 -8.19
C THR A 92 -0.59 -12.72 -9.30
N THR A 93 -0.38 -12.27 -10.54
CA THR A 93 -0.17 -13.14 -11.70
C THR A 93 1.20 -13.81 -11.61
N ALA A 94 1.47 -14.79 -12.48
CA ALA A 94 2.78 -15.43 -12.56
C ALA A 94 3.91 -14.43 -12.94
N GLN A 95 3.55 -13.29 -13.52
CA GLN A 95 4.46 -12.19 -13.88
C GLN A 95 4.67 -11.20 -12.73
N GLY A 96 4.06 -11.43 -11.56
CA GLY A 96 4.18 -10.54 -10.40
C GLY A 96 3.26 -9.32 -10.45
N GLU A 97 2.29 -9.28 -11.37
CA GLU A 97 1.32 -8.17 -11.46
C GLU A 97 0.15 -8.42 -10.50
N CYS A 98 -0.31 -7.40 -9.79
CA CYS A 98 -1.55 -7.46 -9.02
C CYS A 98 -2.71 -7.86 -9.93
N THR A 99 -3.57 -8.78 -9.51
CA THR A 99 -4.73 -9.23 -10.32
C THR A 99 -5.72 -8.11 -10.63
N PHE A 100 -5.67 -7.01 -9.87
CA PHE A 100 -6.46 -5.80 -10.11
C PHE A 100 -5.77 -4.78 -11.01
N LEU A 101 -4.61 -5.09 -11.60
CA LEU A 101 -3.94 -4.21 -12.56
C LEU A 101 -4.53 -4.41 -13.96
N GLY A 102 -5.25 -3.39 -14.45
CA GLY A 102 -5.75 -3.30 -15.81
C GLY A 102 -4.89 -2.38 -16.69
N ARG A 103 -5.22 -2.31 -17.98
CA ARG A 103 -4.51 -1.47 -18.96
C ARG A 103 -4.56 0.03 -18.62
N GLU A 104 -5.67 0.48 -18.03
CA GLU A 104 -5.90 1.88 -17.64
C GLU A 104 -5.57 2.16 -16.17
N GLY A 105 -5.06 1.17 -15.44
CA GLY A 105 -4.69 1.30 -14.03
C GLY A 105 -5.44 0.30 -13.15
N CYS A 106 -5.60 0.62 -11.87
CA CYS A 106 -6.24 -0.28 -10.94
C CYS A 106 -7.75 -0.39 -11.23
N LEU A 107 -8.22 -1.64 -11.41
CA LEU A 107 -9.60 -2.01 -11.67
C LEU A 107 -10.53 -1.78 -10.47
N LEU A 108 -9.96 -1.63 -9.26
CA LEU A 108 -10.73 -1.30 -8.07
C LEU A 108 -11.09 0.19 -8.06
N ASP A 109 -12.33 0.48 -7.71
CA ASP A 109 -12.76 1.83 -7.35
C ASP A 109 -11.95 2.33 -6.16
N ARG A 110 -11.61 3.62 -6.20
CA ARG A 110 -10.78 4.24 -5.15
C ARG A 110 -11.36 4.02 -3.74
N SER A 111 -12.68 4.00 -3.58
CA SER A 111 -13.35 3.80 -2.29
C SER A 111 -13.12 2.42 -1.67
N VAL A 112 -12.87 1.39 -2.47
CA VAL A 112 -12.67 0.00 -2.00
C VAL A 112 -11.24 -0.49 -2.15
N ARG A 113 -10.36 0.30 -2.78
CA ARG A 113 -8.92 0.02 -2.78
C ARG A 113 -8.40 -0.17 -1.35
N PRO A 114 -7.51 -1.15 -1.12
CA PRO A 114 -6.83 -1.28 0.17
C PRO A 114 -6.21 0.04 0.60
N ILE A 115 -6.20 0.30 1.90
CA ILE A 115 -5.73 1.56 2.46
C ILE A 115 -4.28 1.82 2.08
N TYR A 116 -3.43 0.77 2.08
CA TYR A 116 -2.06 0.88 1.58
C TYR A 116 -2.00 1.42 0.14
N CYS A 117 -2.86 0.93 -0.76
CA CYS A 117 -2.93 1.41 -2.14
C CYS A 117 -3.42 2.86 -2.26
N ARG A 118 -4.21 3.35 -1.29
CA ARG A 118 -4.64 4.75 -1.21
C ARG A 118 -3.58 5.66 -0.58
N LEU A 119 -2.76 5.12 0.30
CA LEU A 119 -1.65 5.80 0.96
C LEU A 119 -0.47 5.98 0.00
N PHE A 120 -0.08 4.92 -0.71
CA PHE A 120 1.14 4.91 -1.51
C PHE A 120 1.14 6.01 -2.59
N PRO A 121 2.23 6.77 -2.77
CA PRO A 121 3.54 6.60 -2.13
C PRO A 121 3.72 7.36 -0.81
N LEU A 122 2.71 8.11 -0.35
CA LEU A 122 2.78 8.83 0.92
C LEU A 122 2.79 7.84 2.11
N TRP A 123 3.53 8.17 3.15
CA TRP A 123 3.72 7.29 4.30
C TRP A 123 3.92 8.05 5.60
N GLN A 124 3.67 7.41 6.73
CA GLN A 124 4.05 7.93 8.04
C GLN A 124 5.22 7.13 8.61
N PHE A 125 6.32 7.81 8.89
CA PHE A 125 7.54 7.22 9.42
C PHE A 125 8.01 8.03 10.61
N GLN A 126 8.15 7.39 11.78
CA GLN A 126 8.59 8.03 13.03
C GLN A 126 7.79 9.31 13.36
N GLY A 127 6.47 9.19 13.35
CA GLY A 127 5.55 10.32 13.53
C GLY A 127 5.51 11.38 12.40
N GLN A 128 6.42 11.34 11.42
CA GLN A 128 6.51 12.32 10.34
C GLN A 128 5.85 11.82 9.05
N LEU A 129 5.27 12.76 8.30
CA LEU A 129 4.74 12.47 6.96
C LEU A 129 5.89 12.52 5.95
N THR A 130 6.04 11.45 5.18
CA THR A 130 7.07 11.26 4.16
C THR A 130 6.45 10.59 2.91
N TRP A 131 7.27 10.20 1.94
CA TRP A 131 6.88 9.31 0.84
C TRP A 131 8.00 8.35 0.47
N PHE A 132 7.66 7.28 -0.25
CA PHE A 132 8.63 6.33 -0.77
C PHE A 132 9.45 6.92 -1.92
N THR A 133 10.76 6.96 -1.75
CA THR A 133 11.72 7.53 -2.72
C THR A 133 12.31 6.47 -3.67
N ALA A 134 11.54 5.43 -3.99
CA ALA A 134 11.99 4.41 -4.95
C ALA A 134 12.35 5.07 -6.28
N ALA A 135 13.49 4.68 -6.86
CA ALA A 135 14.07 5.33 -8.02
C ALA A 135 13.14 5.29 -9.24
N GLU A 136 12.33 4.24 -9.36
CA GLU A 136 11.40 4.01 -10.46
C GLU A 136 9.97 4.52 -10.18
N CYS A 137 9.75 5.15 -9.02
CA CYS A 137 8.44 5.71 -8.68
C CYS A 137 8.22 7.02 -9.42
N LEU A 138 7.32 7.02 -10.40
CA LEU A 138 6.95 8.20 -11.19
C LEU A 138 6.59 9.41 -10.30
N ALA A 139 5.84 9.17 -9.22
CA ALA A 139 5.46 10.24 -8.31
C ALA A 139 6.69 10.84 -7.58
N ASN A 140 7.70 10.03 -7.26
CA ASN A 140 8.96 10.50 -6.70
C ASN A 140 9.80 11.28 -7.72
N GLU A 141 9.78 10.88 -8.99
CA GLU A 141 10.46 11.60 -10.08
C GLU A 141 9.79 12.95 -10.39
N GLU A 142 8.47 13.01 -10.39
CA GLU A 142 7.70 14.20 -10.80
C GLU A 142 7.50 15.21 -9.66
N CYS A 143 7.58 14.78 -8.40
CA CYS A 143 7.34 15.65 -7.25
C CYS A 143 8.65 16.04 -6.55
N GLY A 144 9.03 17.31 -6.65
CA GLY A 144 10.19 17.86 -5.95
C GLY A 144 9.98 18.18 -4.46
N SER A 145 8.78 17.97 -3.90
CA SER A 145 8.49 18.27 -2.49
C SER A 145 7.27 17.51 -1.95
N LEU A 146 7.14 17.41 -0.62
CA LEU A 146 5.97 16.81 0.04
C LEU A 146 4.67 17.55 -0.31
N ALA A 147 4.73 18.88 -0.43
CA ALA A 147 3.57 19.69 -0.78
C ALA A 147 3.08 19.34 -2.18
N ALA A 148 4.00 19.27 -3.15
CA ALA A 148 3.71 18.85 -4.51
C ALA A 148 3.15 17.41 -4.54
N MET A 149 3.72 16.47 -3.77
CA MET A 149 3.21 15.10 -3.69
C MET A 149 1.77 15.03 -3.15
N ILE A 150 1.44 15.79 -2.10
CA ILE A 150 0.09 15.83 -1.52
C ILE A 150 -0.92 16.42 -2.50
N GLU A 151 -0.55 17.51 -3.18
CA GLU A 151 -1.37 18.15 -4.21
C GLU A 151 -1.60 17.19 -5.38
N ALA A 152 -0.51 16.57 -5.86
CA ALA A 152 -0.54 15.60 -6.93
C ALA A 152 -1.50 14.46 -6.57
N MET A 153 -1.34 13.82 -5.41
CA MET A 153 -2.20 12.72 -4.93
C MET A 153 -3.65 13.14 -4.58
N ASN A 154 -3.99 14.44 -4.73
CA ASN A 154 -5.29 15.01 -4.39
C ASN A 154 -5.77 14.55 -3.00
N THR A 155 -4.93 14.81 -2.01
CA THR A 155 -5.17 14.43 -0.61
C THR A 155 -4.73 15.55 0.33
N SER A 156 -4.74 15.30 1.64
CA SER A 156 -4.26 16.22 2.66
C SER A 156 -3.41 15.49 3.70
N ARG A 157 -2.60 16.24 4.45
CA ARG A 157 -1.83 15.66 5.57
C ARG A 157 -2.72 14.96 6.60
N THR A 158 -3.91 15.50 6.84
CA THR A 158 -4.88 14.95 7.79
C THR A 158 -5.45 13.64 7.28
N GLU A 159 -5.82 13.59 6.00
CA GLU A 159 -6.32 12.36 5.36
C GLU A 159 -5.28 11.26 5.36
N VAL A 160 -4.02 11.55 4.98
CA VAL A 160 -2.95 10.55 4.99
C VAL A 160 -2.71 9.98 6.39
N ARG A 161 -2.66 10.82 7.42
CA ARG A 161 -2.53 10.36 8.81
C ARG A 161 -3.73 9.52 9.25
N GLY A 162 -4.93 9.91 8.82
CA GLY A 162 -6.17 9.16 9.07
C GLY A 162 -6.11 7.77 8.46
N LEU A 163 -5.76 7.70 7.17
CA LEU A 163 -5.58 6.43 6.44
C LEU A 163 -4.50 5.56 7.10
N PHE A 164 -3.34 6.12 7.47
CA PHE A 164 -2.29 5.36 8.14
C PHE A 164 -2.76 4.78 9.47
N SER A 165 -3.48 5.58 10.27
CA SER A 165 -4.04 5.14 11.55
C SER A 165 -5.12 4.07 11.37
N GLU A 166 -5.99 4.23 10.37
CA GLU A 166 -7.02 3.25 10.01
C GLU A 166 -6.41 1.93 9.55
N MET A 167 -5.38 1.98 8.70
CA MET A 167 -4.62 0.82 8.24
C MET A 167 -4.01 0.07 9.42
N CYS A 168 -3.31 0.78 10.32
CA CYS A 168 -2.74 0.15 11.51
C CYS A 168 -3.82 -0.53 12.36
N SER A 169 -4.92 0.17 12.64
CA SER A 169 -6.02 -0.38 13.43
C SER A 169 -6.64 -1.63 12.80
N LYS A 170 -6.91 -1.62 11.49
CA LYS A 170 -7.51 -2.77 10.79
C LYS A 170 -6.59 -3.98 10.71
N LEU A 171 -5.27 -3.76 10.73
CA LEU A 171 -4.27 -4.82 10.75
C LEU A 171 -3.90 -5.27 12.18
N GLY A 172 -4.46 -4.65 13.23
CA GLY A 172 -4.09 -4.94 14.61
C GLY A 172 -2.69 -4.45 15.00
N LEU A 173 -2.16 -3.45 14.28
CA LEU A 173 -0.84 -2.86 14.52
C LEU A 173 -0.91 -1.80 15.62
N GLU A 174 -0.80 -2.26 16.85
CA GLU A 174 -0.71 -1.40 18.02
C GLU A 174 0.66 -0.69 18.11
N PRO A 175 0.74 0.48 18.78
CA PRO A 175 2.03 1.10 19.10
C PRO A 175 2.91 0.15 19.91
N ASP A 176 4.20 0.04 19.58
CA ASP A 176 5.13 -0.75 20.37
C ASP A 176 5.31 -0.10 21.75
N ALA A 177 4.98 -0.84 22.82
CA ALA A 177 5.12 -0.38 24.20
C ALA A 177 6.56 -0.01 24.59
N LYS A 178 7.56 -0.51 23.84
CA LYS A 178 8.98 -0.21 24.01
C LYS A 178 9.40 1.12 23.38
N VAL A 179 8.61 1.66 22.46
CA VAL A 179 8.78 3.00 21.90
C VAL A 179 8.06 4.00 22.81
N LYS A 180 8.46 4.04 24.08
CA LYS A 180 8.17 5.16 24.97
C LYS A 180 9.42 6.01 25.08
N SER A 181 9.34 7.19 24.47
CA SER A 181 10.29 8.28 24.65
C SER A 181 10.38 8.73 26.10
#